data_AF-A0A2I0FUB9-F1
#
_entry.id   AF-A0A2I0FUB9-F1
#
_cell.length_a   1.000
_cell.length_b   1.000
_cell.length_c   1.000
_cell.angle_alpha   90.00
_cell.angle_beta   90.00
_cell.angle_gamma   90.00
#
_symmetry.space_group_name_H-M   'P 1'
#
loop_
_entity.id
_entity.type
_entity.pdbx_description
1 polymer ?
#
loop_
_entity_poly.entity_id
_entity_poly.type
_entity_poly.pdbx_seq_one_letter_code
_entity_poly.pdbx_strand_id
1 'polypeptide(L)'
;MSSPTLWCPNYNAAGAYANSTPAPHCVIIWGSAPLSSILTNTLNTPGNRMKKTRHTLFNISDPKQVDRHLEKLDTVGVSRRDFLTLASAGMAAAATASLWGLPAVAVAAPSGKLAYLAWTSRVEFMAQASHATEAAAQLFGLGYSYLDGQIDSQRQLNQAEQQLASGANALILHAPDGSAVRRIAQLAKQNNAYFANVWATLPWYTPFEASDYYTLYAVPEEFSAHRGVTEVLLNAVTERFGGGDIIGVTGVPGFSTDSVRSRGRDAAFANFPKTRLVDQLPGLFNREDALKATQDLLSRHKNVVGVVAQNDDVAQGVIAALRGAGLRPDEDVLVVGADGTTEGARAIKQGQQLATSANCPAFQAGFFTARLFDVLNGWQPRAAERMLNWHSVTMTKDNVDVYLERYVDNGDVPPFDYKRMSKVAHPQDWDPQGKITPLDIDVEWAGLPKPAGWTYPQAYLDAKNNGEWQRVTEEYQAHYKIPFFGPSPLKGKV
;
A
#
# COMPACT_ATOMS: atom_id res chain seq x y z
N MET A 1 -23.48 28.58 51.11
CA MET A 1 -23.55 29.18 49.76
C MET A 1 -22.39 28.61 48.97
N SER A 2 -22.50 27.82 47.90
CA SER A 2 -23.59 27.06 47.27
C SER A 2 -22.84 26.18 46.25
N SER A 3 -23.03 24.87 46.33
CA SER A 3 -22.39 23.85 45.49
C SER A 3 -22.77 24.00 44.00
N PRO A 4 -21.91 23.63 43.04
CA PRO A 4 -22.34 23.40 41.66
C PRO A 4 -22.93 22.00 41.51
N THR A 5 -24.10 21.98 40.91
CA THR A 5 -25.02 20.86 40.72
C THR A 5 -24.57 19.93 39.59
N LEU A 6 -24.60 18.63 39.84
CA LEU A 6 -24.54 17.57 38.81
C LEU A 6 -25.92 17.45 38.15
N TRP A 7 -25.98 17.33 36.83
CA TRP A 7 -27.21 16.97 36.11
C TRP A 7 -26.95 15.77 35.19
N CYS A 8 -27.58 14.65 35.49
CA CYS A 8 -27.69 13.46 34.65
C CYS A 8 -29.19 13.15 34.48
N PRO A 9 -29.68 12.82 33.27
CA PRO A 9 -30.95 12.13 33.12
C PRO A 9 -30.76 10.61 33.18
N ASN A 10 -31.56 9.97 34.03
CA ASN A 10 -31.73 8.51 34.12
C ASN A 10 -32.54 7.97 32.94
N TYR A 11 -32.16 6.79 32.42
CA TYR A 11 -33.14 5.76 32.04
C TYR A 11 -32.62 4.36 32.38
N ASN A 12 -33.52 3.56 32.95
CA ASN A 12 -33.33 2.23 33.53
C ASN A 12 -33.34 1.10 32.48
N ALA A 13 -32.45 0.12 32.72
CA ALA A 13 -32.59 -1.35 32.65
C ALA A 13 -33.15 -2.05 31.40
N ALA A 14 -32.32 -2.90 30.75
CA ALA A 14 -32.38 -4.37 30.86
C ALA A 14 -31.40 -5.07 29.87
N GLY A 15 -30.67 -6.10 30.32
CA GLY A 15 -30.25 -7.22 29.45
C GLY A 15 -28.76 -7.37 29.06
N ALA A 16 -27.98 -7.96 29.97
CA ALA A 16 -26.99 -9.05 29.76
C ALA A 16 -25.79 -8.94 28.77
N TYR A 17 -24.65 -9.36 29.33
CA TYR A 17 -23.36 -9.80 28.78
C TYR A 17 -22.25 -8.76 28.54
N ALA A 18 -21.14 -9.03 29.23
CA ALA A 18 -20.02 -8.17 29.52
C ALA A 18 -18.97 -8.16 28.40
N ASN A 19 -18.44 -6.98 28.09
CA ASN A 19 -17.14 -6.80 27.45
C ASN A 19 -16.36 -5.75 28.26
N SER A 20 -15.15 -6.12 28.66
CA SER A 20 -14.21 -5.29 29.42
C SER A 20 -13.49 -4.29 28.53
N THR A 21 -13.63 -2.99 28.83
CA THR A 21 -12.76 -1.90 28.34
C THR A 21 -12.15 -1.16 29.54
N PRO A 22 -10.87 -0.72 29.48
CA PRO A 22 -10.30 0.16 30.50
C PRO A 22 -10.62 1.65 30.24
N ALA A 23 -10.65 2.41 31.33
CA ALA A 23 -11.09 3.80 31.49
C ALA A 23 -10.24 4.87 30.75
N PRO A 24 -10.79 6.07 30.48
CA PRO A 24 -10.08 7.17 29.81
C PRO A 24 -9.30 8.06 30.80
N HIS A 25 -8.11 8.49 30.40
CA HIS A 25 -7.35 9.54 31.09
C HIS A 25 -7.82 10.94 30.66
N CYS A 26 -8.17 11.77 31.63
CA CYS A 26 -8.44 13.20 31.47
C CYS A 26 -7.19 13.97 31.02
N VAL A 27 -7.31 14.80 29.99
CA VAL A 27 -6.33 15.83 29.61
C VAL A 27 -6.89 17.19 30.03
N ILE A 28 -6.11 17.92 30.83
CA ILE A 28 -6.37 19.31 31.23
C ILE A 28 -5.79 20.23 30.14
N ILE A 29 -6.62 21.10 29.58
CA ILE A 29 -6.23 22.15 28.62
C ILE A 29 -6.17 23.49 29.36
N TRP A 30 -5.05 24.21 29.25
CA TRP A 30 -4.94 25.64 29.55
C TRP A 30 -4.59 26.41 28.27
N GLY A 31 -5.29 27.52 28.02
CA GLY A 31 -5.20 28.31 26.79
C GLY A 31 -4.12 29.41 26.78
N SER A 32 -3.71 29.76 25.55
CA SER A 32 -3.41 31.10 24.94
C SER A 32 -3.06 32.29 25.86
N ALA A 33 -2.10 33.20 25.61
CA ALA A 33 -1.28 33.64 24.46
C ALA A 33 -0.17 34.64 24.97
N PRO A 34 0.30 35.65 24.21
CA PRO A 34 1.48 35.71 23.32
C PRO A 34 2.62 36.65 23.83
N LEU A 35 3.82 36.62 23.22
CA LEU A 35 4.63 37.84 22.90
C LEU A 35 6.04 37.53 22.34
N SER A 36 6.46 38.47 21.51
CA SER A 36 7.69 38.64 20.75
C SER A 36 8.96 38.89 21.57
N SER A 37 10.11 38.63 20.93
CA SER A 37 11.47 39.17 21.17
C SER A 37 12.12 38.93 22.53
N ILE A 38 13.29 38.27 22.54
CA ILE A 38 14.52 38.73 23.20
C ILE A 38 15.72 37.98 22.62
N LEU A 39 16.69 38.75 22.13
CA LEU A 39 18.02 38.36 21.69
C LEU A 39 18.96 38.17 22.89
N THR A 40 19.94 37.28 22.69
CA THR A 40 21.32 37.29 23.21
C THR A 40 21.63 37.08 24.71
N ASN A 41 22.56 36.13 24.89
CA ASN A 41 23.61 36.01 25.91
C ASN A 41 23.22 35.73 27.37
N THR A 42 23.62 34.55 27.84
CA THR A 42 24.52 34.45 29.00
C THR A 42 25.25 33.10 29.02
N LEU A 43 26.58 33.18 28.89
CA LEU A 43 27.54 32.12 29.21
C LEU A 43 27.78 32.13 30.72
N ASN A 44 27.74 30.95 31.36
CA ASN A 44 28.78 30.41 32.25
C ASN A 44 28.20 29.45 33.30
N THR A 45 28.57 28.17 33.19
CA THR A 45 28.89 27.33 34.35
C THR A 45 29.81 26.19 33.88
N PRO A 46 30.99 25.98 34.51
CA PRO A 46 31.99 25.02 34.05
C PRO A 46 31.82 23.67 34.73
N GLY A 47 31.91 22.58 33.96
CA GLY A 47 32.21 21.26 34.53
C GLY A 47 31.43 20.07 33.98
N ASN A 48 31.64 19.71 32.70
CA ASN A 48 31.86 18.29 32.36
C ASN A 48 32.45 18.15 30.94
N ARG A 49 33.56 17.43 30.82
CA ARG A 49 34.26 17.18 29.54
C ARG A 49 33.44 16.20 28.69
N MET A 50 32.61 16.72 27.78
CA MET A 50 32.20 15.94 26.61
C MET A 50 33.29 16.02 25.54
N LYS A 51 33.77 14.85 25.09
CA LYS A 51 34.61 14.72 23.88
C LYS A 51 33.86 15.37 22.72
N LYS A 52 34.44 16.44 22.14
CA LYS A 52 33.99 16.98 20.84
C LYS A 52 34.28 15.93 19.76
N THR A 53 33.31 15.08 19.44
CA THR A 53 33.28 14.39 18.16
C THR A 53 32.98 15.46 17.11
N ARG A 54 34.01 15.92 16.39
CA ARG A 54 33.81 16.68 15.16
C ARG A 54 33.11 15.74 14.18
N HIS A 55 31.81 15.91 13.96
CA HIS A 55 31.18 15.40 12.76
C HIS A 55 31.80 16.15 11.58
N THR A 56 32.79 15.52 10.96
CA THR A 56 33.27 15.94 9.65
C THR A 56 32.23 15.44 8.66
N LEU A 57 31.56 16.37 7.98
CA LEU A 57 30.72 16.07 6.83
C LEU A 57 31.55 15.24 5.85
N PHE A 58 31.00 14.11 5.40
CA PHE A 58 31.64 13.24 4.41
C PHE A 58 31.93 14.07 3.16
N ASN A 59 33.22 14.26 2.86
CA ASN A 59 33.62 15.09 1.73
C ASN A 59 33.80 14.19 0.50
N ILE A 60 32.81 14.22 -0.39
CA ILE A 60 32.81 13.43 -1.64
C ILE A 60 33.94 13.82 -2.59
N SER A 61 34.56 14.98 -2.38
CA SER A 61 35.70 15.47 -3.17
C SER A 61 37.06 14.98 -2.65
N ASP A 62 37.12 14.30 -1.49
CA ASP A 62 38.35 13.74 -0.92
C ASP A 62 38.46 12.24 -1.25
N PRO A 63 39.36 11.83 -2.16
CA PRO A 63 39.50 10.43 -2.59
C PRO A 63 39.75 9.46 -1.43
N LYS A 64 40.48 9.90 -0.38
CA LYS A 64 40.86 9.03 0.74
C LYS A 64 39.71 8.78 1.73
N GLN A 65 38.71 9.67 1.79
CA GLN A 65 37.50 9.45 2.59
C GLN A 65 36.51 8.53 1.87
N VAL A 66 36.42 8.67 0.55
CA VAL A 66 35.59 7.85 -0.34
C VAL A 66 36.10 6.40 -0.33
N ASP A 67 37.39 6.17 -0.54
CA ASP A 67 37.98 4.82 -0.59
C ASP A 67 37.76 4.04 0.73
N ARG A 68 37.89 4.73 1.87
CA ARG A 68 37.69 4.13 3.20
C ARG A 68 36.24 3.72 3.50
N HIS A 69 35.27 4.35 2.83
CA HIS A 69 33.85 3.98 2.96
C HIS A 69 33.44 2.93 1.93
N LEU A 70 34.09 2.90 0.75
CA LEU A 70 33.87 1.88 -0.28
C LEU A 70 34.42 0.50 0.13
N GLU A 71 35.55 0.43 0.83
CA GLU A 71 36.08 -0.85 1.36
C GLU A 71 35.17 -1.52 2.41
N LYS A 72 34.20 -0.78 2.98
CA LYS A 72 33.21 -1.32 3.93
C LYS A 72 31.88 -1.75 3.27
N LEU A 73 31.74 -1.50 1.98
CA LEU A 73 30.58 -1.86 1.16
C LEU A 73 31.02 -2.87 0.10
N ASP A 74 31.53 -4.01 0.53
CA ASP A 74 31.77 -5.12 -0.39
C ASP A 74 30.47 -5.91 -0.59
N THR A 75 29.54 -5.31 -1.34
CA THR A 75 28.46 -6.02 -2.01
C THR A 75 28.26 -5.43 -3.39
N VAL A 76 28.68 -6.21 -4.39
CA VAL A 76 28.30 -6.18 -5.82
C VAL A 76 28.76 -4.98 -6.65
N GLY A 77 30.01 -5.03 -7.15
CA GLY A 77 30.34 -4.72 -8.54
C GLY A 77 30.18 -3.28 -9.10
N VAL A 78 29.91 -2.26 -8.30
CA VAL A 78 29.79 -0.88 -8.82
C VAL A 78 31.18 -0.24 -8.97
N SER A 79 31.57 0.16 -10.19
CA SER A 79 32.87 0.80 -10.41
C SER A 79 32.88 2.26 -9.94
N ARG A 80 34.09 2.80 -9.65
CA ARG A 80 34.31 4.21 -9.29
C ARG A 80 33.68 5.20 -10.29
N ARG A 81 33.58 4.79 -11.56
CA ARG A 81 33.00 5.59 -12.63
C ARG A 81 31.48 5.64 -12.49
N ASP A 82 30.84 4.50 -12.18
CA ASP A 82 29.38 4.36 -12.03
C ASP A 82 28.85 5.16 -10.84
N PHE A 83 29.56 5.12 -9.70
CA PHE A 83 29.24 5.92 -8.51
C PHE A 83 29.29 7.43 -8.78
N LEU A 84 30.28 7.89 -9.57
CA LEU A 84 30.40 9.30 -9.95
C LEU A 84 29.36 9.72 -10.99
N THR A 85 28.96 8.84 -11.91
CA THR A 85 27.85 9.12 -12.85
C THR A 85 26.50 9.21 -12.14
N LEU A 86 26.20 8.35 -11.17
CA LEU A 86 24.97 8.43 -10.36
C LEU A 86 24.90 9.71 -9.50
N ALA A 87 26.04 10.19 -9.00
CA ALA A 87 26.09 11.44 -8.26
C ALA A 87 26.00 12.71 -9.14
N SER A 88 26.32 12.62 -10.43
CA SER A 88 26.50 13.79 -11.30
C SER A 88 25.30 14.18 -12.16
N ALA A 89 24.32 13.28 -12.39
CA ALA A 89 23.16 13.61 -13.22
C ALA A 89 22.12 14.52 -12.53
N GLY A 90 21.97 14.45 -11.20
CA GLY A 90 21.04 15.29 -10.44
C GLY A 90 21.68 16.52 -9.78
N MET A 91 22.95 16.45 -9.37
CA MET A 91 23.59 17.53 -8.60
C MET A 91 24.37 18.55 -9.42
N ALA A 92 24.78 18.22 -10.65
CA ALA A 92 25.64 19.13 -11.43
C ALA A 92 24.94 20.46 -11.78
N ALA A 93 23.63 20.45 -12.05
CA ALA A 93 22.88 21.66 -12.37
C ALA A 93 22.68 22.59 -11.15
N ALA A 94 22.52 22.04 -9.95
CA ALA A 94 22.30 22.81 -8.72
C ALA A 94 23.61 23.37 -8.13
N ALA A 95 24.72 22.62 -8.24
CA ALA A 95 26.02 23.03 -7.71
C ALA A 95 26.67 24.17 -8.50
N THR A 96 26.45 24.27 -9.82
CA THR A 96 26.98 25.38 -10.63
C THR A 96 26.23 26.70 -10.42
N ALA A 97 24.93 26.69 -10.11
CA ALA A 97 24.15 27.93 -9.90
C ALA A 97 24.52 28.65 -8.59
N SER A 98 24.82 27.88 -7.54
CA SER A 98 25.20 28.40 -6.22
C SER A 98 26.59 29.05 -6.19
N LEU A 99 27.48 28.69 -7.12
CA LEU A 99 28.80 29.33 -7.28
C LEU A 99 28.74 30.73 -7.91
N TRP A 100 27.60 31.12 -8.50
CA TRP A 100 27.42 32.40 -9.20
C TRP A 100 26.37 33.30 -8.55
N GLY A 101 25.86 32.95 -7.36
CA GLY A 101 24.86 33.73 -6.64
C GLY A 101 23.50 33.83 -7.35
N LEU A 102 23.26 32.99 -8.36
CA LEU A 102 21.96 32.89 -9.02
C LEU A 102 21.04 32.03 -8.15
N PRO A 103 19.77 32.43 -7.93
CA PRO A 103 18.82 31.59 -7.24
C PRO A 103 18.72 30.25 -7.96
N ALA A 104 18.74 29.15 -7.21
CA ALA A 104 18.51 27.82 -7.76
C ALA A 104 17.13 27.83 -8.42
N VAL A 105 17.09 27.92 -9.74
CA VAL A 105 15.86 27.74 -10.49
C VAL A 105 15.56 26.24 -10.38
N ALA A 106 14.66 25.89 -9.48
CA ALA A 106 14.06 24.57 -9.49
C ALA A 106 13.49 24.37 -10.89
N VAL A 107 14.09 23.47 -11.66
CA VAL A 107 13.53 23.08 -12.96
C VAL A 107 12.17 22.49 -12.63
N ALA A 108 11.10 23.21 -13.00
CA ALA A 108 9.75 22.72 -12.81
C ALA A 108 9.63 21.40 -13.56
N ALA A 109 9.14 20.35 -12.87
CA ALA A 109 8.85 19.09 -13.54
C ALA A 109 7.82 19.38 -14.65
N PRO A 110 8.09 18.95 -15.90
CA PRO A 110 7.31 19.39 -17.06
C PRO A 110 5.84 18.99 -16.99
N SER A 111 5.52 17.93 -16.25
CA SER A 111 4.15 17.38 -16.18
C SER A 111 3.50 17.48 -14.78
N GLY A 112 4.15 18.12 -13.81
CA GLY A 112 3.64 18.25 -12.43
C GLY A 112 4.43 17.47 -11.39
N LYS A 113 3.94 17.45 -10.15
CA LYS A 113 4.59 16.82 -8.99
C LYS A 113 3.61 15.91 -8.26
N LEU A 114 3.96 14.63 -8.25
CA LEU A 114 3.26 13.54 -7.58
C LEU A 114 3.86 13.28 -6.19
N ALA A 115 3.01 13.30 -5.16
CA ALA A 115 3.35 12.79 -3.85
C ALA A 115 2.65 11.45 -3.58
N TYR A 116 3.45 10.46 -3.18
CA TYR A 116 2.99 9.14 -2.78
C TYR A 116 3.03 9.02 -1.25
N LEU A 117 1.85 9.02 -0.63
CA LEU A 117 1.65 8.90 0.81
C LEU A 117 1.49 7.42 1.14
N ALA A 118 2.57 6.77 1.52
CA ALA A 118 2.61 5.35 1.88
C ALA A 118 2.10 5.14 3.31
N TRP A 119 1.39 4.04 3.57
CA TRP A 119 1.01 3.69 4.95
C TRP A 119 2.22 3.32 5.81
N THR A 120 3.24 2.67 5.24
CA THR A 120 4.51 2.33 5.90
C THR A 120 5.64 2.16 4.89
N SER A 121 6.89 2.33 5.32
CA SER A 121 8.09 1.98 4.55
C SER A 121 8.67 0.60 4.88
N ARG A 122 8.06 -0.12 5.82
CA ARG A 122 8.67 -1.31 6.47
C ARG A 122 8.39 -2.64 5.80
N VAL A 123 7.53 -2.68 4.79
CA VAL A 123 7.07 -3.93 4.14
C VAL A 123 7.46 -3.96 2.68
N GLU A 124 7.67 -5.17 2.15
CA GLU A 124 8.22 -5.37 0.79
C GLU A 124 7.29 -4.81 -0.28
N PHE A 125 5.97 -5.03 -0.13
CA PHE A 125 4.96 -4.48 -1.04
C PHE A 125 5.14 -2.98 -1.27
N MET A 126 5.39 -2.21 -0.21
CA MET A 126 5.51 -0.76 -0.28
C MET A 126 6.83 -0.32 -0.93
N ALA A 127 7.91 -1.05 -0.69
CA ALA A 127 9.17 -0.80 -1.38
C ALA A 127 9.03 -1.01 -2.90
N GLN A 128 8.39 -2.11 -3.31
CA GLN A 128 8.13 -2.42 -4.72
C GLN A 128 7.17 -1.41 -5.38
N ALA A 129 6.07 -1.06 -4.70
CA ALA A 129 5.12 -0.07 -5.19
C ALA A 129 5.77 1.31 -5.34
N SER A 130 6.61 1.72 -4.40
CA SER A 130 7.35 2.99 -4.46
C SER A 130 8.29 3.05 -5.66
N HIS A 131 9.14 2.03 -5.82
CA HIS A 131 10.09 1.96 -6.93
C HIS A 131 9.39 1.98 -8.30
N ALA A 132 8.32 1.20 -8.45
CA ALA A 132 7.53 1.19 -9.67
C ALA A 132 6.80 2.52 -9.92
N THR A 133 6.35 3.21 -8.87
CA THR A 133 5.68 4.52 -8.99
C THR A 133 6.69 5.59 -9.41
N GLU A 134 7.89 5.55 -8.86
CA GLU A 134 8.99 6.43 -9.25
C GLU A 134 9.34 6.24 -10.74
N ALA A 135 9.50 4.98 -11.18
CA ALA A 135 9.79 4.67 -12.59
C ALA A 135 8.68 5.17 -13.53
N ALA A 136 7.41 4.94 -13.17
CA ALA A 136 6.27 5.46 -13.94
C ALA A 136 6.24 7.01 -13.94
N ALA A 137 6.47 7.64 -12.79
CA ALA A 137 6.48 9.10 -12.67
C ALA A 137 7.58 9.72 -13.56
N GLN A 138 8.80 9.16 -13.53
CA GLN A 138 9.90 9.58 -14.39
C GLN A 138 9.54 9.43 -15.87
N LEU A 139 8.93 8.30 -16.26
CA LEU A 139 8.49 8.04 -17.64
C LEU A 139 7.47 9.08 -18.15
N PHE A 140 6.62 9.57 -17.24
CA PHE A 140 5.61 10.61 -17.51
C PHE A 140 6.10 12.04 -17.27
N GLY A 141 7.37 12.26 -16.88
CA GLY A 141 7.90 13.59 -16.61
C GLY A 141 7.34 14.25 -15.34
N LEU A 142 6.85 13.45 -14.40
CA LEU A 142 6.35 13.89 -13.09
C LEU A 142 7.49 13.91 -12.07
N GLY A 143 7.57 14.97 -11.26
CA GLY A 143 8.36 14.93 -10.04
C GLY A 143 7.75 13.95 -9.03
N TYR A 144 8.57 13.25 -8.25
CA TYR A 144 8.12 12.21 -7.32
C TYR A 144 8.61 12.47 -5.89
N SER A 145 7.70 12.36 -4.92
CA SER A 145 8.00 12.35 -3.49
C SER A 145 7.42 11.07 -2.87
N TYR A 146 8.23 10.27 -2.18
CA TYR A 146 7.76 9.16 -1.35
C TYR A 146 7.73 9.54 0.13
N LEU A 147 6.58 9.39 0.79
CA LEU A 147 6.38 9.79 2.17
C LEU A 147 5.92 8.60 3.01
N ASP A 148 6.70 8.28 4.05
CA ASP A 148 6.36 7.21 5.00
C ASP A 148 5.37 7.70 6.07
N GLY A 149 4.18 7.12 6.06
CA GLY A 149 3.09 7.38 7.00
C GLY A 149 3.24 6.69 8.35
N GLN A 150 4.13 5.71 8.51
CA GLN A 150 4.37 5.02 9.79
C GLN A 150 3.12 4.49 10.49
N ILE A 151 2.13 4.04 9.71
CA ILE A 151 0.82 3.53 10.15
C ILE A 151 0.00 4.61 10.89
N ASP A 152 0.26 5.89 10.60
CA ASP A 152 -0.40 7.04 11.20
C ASP A 152 -1.09 7.89 10.11
N SER A 153 -2.42 7.79 10.07
CA SER A 153 -3.27 8.58 9.16
C SER A 153 -3.16 10.09 9.39
N GLN A 154 -2.95 10.55 10.63
CA GLN A 154 -2.75 11.97 10.93
C GLN A 154 -1.41 12.47 10.38
N ARG A 155 -0.37 11.62 10.46
CA ARG A 155 0.91 11.91 9.82
C ARG A 155 0.77 12.03 8.31
N GLN A 156 0.04 11.13 7.65
CA GLN A 156 -0.22 11.22 6.20
C GLN A 156 -1.00 12.47 5.83
N LEU A 157 -1.97 12.88 6.65
CA LEU A 157 -2.69 14.14 6.47
C LEU A 157 -1.74 15.34 6.52
N ASN A 158 -0.86 15.41 7.54
CA ASN A 158 0.13 16.49 7.65
C ASN A 158 1.10 16.50 6.46
N GLN A 159 1.50 15.31 5.97
CA GLN A 159 2.35 15.16 4.79
C GLN A 159 1.63 15.64 3.51
N ALA A 160 0.34 15.34 3.35
CA ALA A 160 -0.45 15.85 2.24
C ALA A 160 -0.49 17.39 2.24
N GLU A 161 -0.75 18.02 3.40
CA GLU A 161 -0.73 19.47 3.55
C GLU A 161 0.62 20.07 3.15
N GLN A 162 1.73 19.47 3.61
CA GLN A 162 3.08 19.92 3.28
C GLN A 162 3.42 19.77 1.79
N GLN A 163 3.03 18.66 1.16
CA GLN A 163 3.32 18.42 -0.25
C GLN A 163 2.51 19.36 -1.15
N LEU A 164 1.23 19.58 -0.85
CA LEU A 164 0.38 20.54 -1.55
C LEU A 164 0.93 21.97 -1.41
N ALA A 165 1.34 22.38 -0.21
CA ALA A 165 2.01 23.67 0.01
C ALA A 165 3.35 23.78 -0.75
N SER A 166 4.01 22.65 -1.01
CA SER A 166 5.25 22.54 -1.77
C SER A 166 5.02 22.29 -3.27
N GLY A 167 3.83 22.61 -3.78
CA GLY A 167 3.49 22.58 -5.22
C GLY A 167 3.18 21.20 -5.79
N ALA A 168 2.94 20.17 -4.96
CA ALA A 168 2.39 18.92 -5.46
C ALA A 168 0.97 19.14 -5.99
N ASN A 169 0.70 18.66 -7.20
CA ASN A 169 -0.61 18.75 -7.87
C ASN A 169 -1.22 17.36 -8.16
N ALA A 170 -0.58 16.30 -7.68
CA ALA A 170 -1.08 14.95 -7.71
C ALA A 170 -0.72 14.20 -6.42
N LEU A 171 -1.67 13.47 -5.85
CA LEU A 171 -1.52 12.68 -4.63
C LEU A 171 -1.98 11.24 -4.87
N ILE A 172 -1.15 10.26 -4.53
CA ILE A 172 -1.58 8.88 -4.29
C ILE A 172 -1.54 8.65 -2.78
N LEU A 173 -2.67 8.24 -2.20
CA LEU A 173 -2.74 7.78 -0.82
C LEU A 173 -2.89 6.27 -0.81
N HIS A 174 -1.91 5.61 -0.20
CA HIS A 174 -2.03 4.24 0.28
C HIS A 174 -2.33 4.33 1.78
N ALA A 175 -3.62 4.28 2.12
CA ALA A 175 -4.08 4.60 3.46
C ALA A 175 -3.96 3.37 4.39
N PRO A 176 -3.53 3.54 5.66
CA PRO A 176 -3.69 2.50 6.67
C PRO A 176 -5.18 2.35 7.06
N ASP A 177 -5.92 3.47 7.14
CA ASP A 177 -7.35 3.49 7.46
C ASP A 177 -8.08 4.67 6.77
N GLY A 178 -9.41 4.75 6.95
CA GLY A 178 -10.24 5.75 6.28
C GLY A 178 -10.22 7.17 6.86
N SER A 179 -9.66 7.39 8.05
CA SER A 179 -9.86 8.61 8.84
C SER A 179 -9.34 9.88 8.16
N ALA A 180 -8.22 9.80 7.43
CA ALA A 180 -7.62 10.95 6.75
C ALA A 180 -8.21 11.22 5.35
N VAL A 181 -8.84 10.24 4.71
CA VAL A 181 -9.25 10.28 3.29
C VAL A 181 -10.11 11.50 2.97
N ARG A 182 -11.12 11.78 3.81
CA ARG A 182 -12.02 12.91 3.61
C ARG A 182 -11.30 14.25 3.65
N ARG A 183 -10.41 14.44 4.62
CA ARG A 183 -9.68 15.71 4.78
C ARG A 183 -8.64 15.89 3.67
N ILE A 184 -7.94 14.83 3.28
CA ILE A 184 -7.00 14.85 2.15
C ILE A 184 -7.73 15.20 0.84
N ALA A 185 -8.90 14.60 0.58
CA ALA A 185 -9.69 14.93 -0.60
C ALA A 185 -10.15 16.40 -0.63
N GLN A 186 -10.52 16.97 0.53
CA GLN A 186 -10.84 18.40 0.66
C GLN A 186 -9.62 19.29 0.38
N LEU A 187 -8.45 18.93 0.91
CA LEU A 187 -7.20 19.65 0.67
C LEU A 187 -6.79 19.60 -0.80
N ALA A 188 -6.92 18.44 -1.44
CA ALA A 188 -6.65 18.26 -2.86
C ALA A 188 -7.51 19.23 -3.70
N LYS A 189 -8.83 19.29 -3.43
CA LYS A 189 -9.73 20.28 -4.05
C LYS A 189 -9.30 21.72 -3.80
N GLN A 190 -8.96 22.07 -2.56
CA GLN A 190 -8.57 23.43 -2.17
C GLN A 190 -7.29 23.91 -2.88
N ASN A 191 -6.41 22.97 -3.25
CA ASN A 191 -5.12 23.26 -3.89
C ASN A 191 -5.10 22.93 -5.39
N ASN A 192 -6.25 22.61 -6.00
CA ASN A 192 -6.35 22.17 -7.39
C ASN A 192 -5.41 20.99 -7.73
N ALA A 193 -5.28 20.04 -6.80
CA ALA A 193 -4.49 18.84 -6.95
C ALA A 193 -5.38 17.61 -7.14
N TYR A 194 -4.99 16.70 -8.04
CA TYR A 194 -5.70 15.44 -8.24
C TYR A 194 -5.31 14.41 -7.18
N PHE A 195 -6.30 13.63 -6.75
CA PHE A 195 -6.18 12.68 -5.65
C PHE A 195 -6.66 11.30 -6.10
N ALA A 196 -5.86 10.27 -5.82
CA ALA A 196 -6.21 8.88 -5.96
C ALA A 196 -5.93 8.12 -4.65
N ASN A 197 -6.85 7.22 -4.26
CA ASN A 197 -6.75 6.42 -3.04
C ASN A 197 -6.75 4.93 -3.37
N VAL A 198 -5.93 4.17 -2.63
CA VAL A 198 -5.80 2.72 -2.79
C VAL A 198 -5.85 2.03 -1.43
N TRP A 199 -6.40 0.81 -1.42
CA TRP A 199 -6.61 -0.05 -0.25
C TRP A 199 -7.63 0.49 0.75
N ALA A 200 -7.20 0.99 1.90
CA ALA A 200 -8.16 1.39 2.92
C ALA A 200 -8.91 2.68 2.52
N THR A 201 -10.17 2.77 2.92
CA THR A 201 -10.99 3.95 2.72
C THR A 201 -11.97 4.13 3.88
N LEU A 202 -12.59 5.30 3.97
CA LEU A 202 -13.72 5.53 4.85
C LEU A 202 -14.96 4.85 4.23
N PRO A 203 -15.59 3.86 4.90
CA PRO A 203 -16.78 3.22 4.36
C PRO A 203 -17.87 4.25 4.04
N TRP A 204 -18.56 4.06 2.92
CA TRP A 204 -19.64 4.94 2.45
C TRP A 204 -19.18 6.38 2.17
N TYR A 205 -17.87 6.58 1.92
CA TYR A 205 -17.33 7.82 1.39
C TYR A 205 -16.60 7.55 0.08
N THR A 206 -17.16 8.09 -1.01
CA THR A 206 -16.69 7.84 -2.36
C THR A 206 -16.07 9.12 -2.94
N PRO A 207 -15.43 9.02 -4.11
CA PRO A 207 -15.06 10.19 -4.90
C PRO A 207 -16.23 11.16 -5.19
N PHE A 208 -17.46 10.65 -5.31
CA PHE A 208 -18.62 11.46 -5.69
C PHE A 208 -19.04 12.47 -4.62
N GLU A 209 -18.96 12.14 -3.32
CA GLU A 209 -19.26 13.09 -2.23
C GLU A 209 -18.10 14.05 -1.94
N ALA A 210 -16.91 13.78 -2.50
CA ALA A 210 -15.72 14.58 -2.25
C ALA A 210 -15.64 15.79 -3.20
N SER A 211 -15.17 15.55 -4.42
CA SER A 211 -15.05 16.51 -5.52
C SER A 211 -14.47 15.81 -6.74
N ASP A 212 -14.51 16.46 -7.91
CA ASP A 212 -13.89 15.94 -9.14
C ASP A 212 -12.37 15.82 -9.07
N TYR A 213 -11.73 16.44 -8.07
CA TYR A 213 -10.31 16.23 -7.78
C TYR A 213 -10.01 14.87 -7.14
N TYR A 214 -10.99 14.20 -6.52
CA TYR A 214 -10.84 12.79 -6.14
C TYR A 214 -11.19 11.94 -7.36
N THR A 215 -10.17 11.49 -8.08
CA THR A 215 -10.31 10.96 -9.45
C THR A 215 -10.38 9.44 -9.52
N LEU A 216 -9.89 8.75 -8.49
CA LEU A 216 -9.84 7.29 -8.45
C LEU A 216 -9.81 6.79 -7.01
N TYR A 217 -10.79 5.97 -6.64
CA TYR A 217 -10.61 4.94 -5.62
C TYR A 217 -10.51 3.59 -6.32
N ALA A 218 -9.45 2.83 -6.08
CA ALA A 218 -9.40 1.47 -6.61
C ALA A 218 -8.77 0.49 -5.63
N VAL A 219 -9.27 -0.74 -5.66
CA VAL A 219 -8.81 -1.87 -4.85
C VAL A 219 -8.91 -3.17 -5.63
N PRO A 220 -8.11 -4.20 -5.32
CA PRO A 220 -8.31 -5.50 -5.93
C PRO A 220 -9.65 -6.12 -5.50
N GLU A 221 -10.08 -7.15 -6.21
CA GLU A 221 -11.22 -8.01 -5.84
C GLU A 221 -10.92 -8.88 -4.60
N GLU A 222 -10.52 -8.27 -3.49
CA GLU A 222 -9.87 -8.94 -2.36
C GLU A 222 -10.71 -10.05 -1.73
N PHE A 223 -12.04 -9.88 -1.64
CA PHE A 223 -12.91 -10.93 -1.13
C PHE A 223 -12.79 -12.21 -1.96
N SER A 224 -12.93 -12.09 -3.28
CA SER A 224 -12.89 -13.21 -4.22
C SER A 224 -11.48 -13.77 -4.36
N ALA A 225 -10.47 -12.90 -4.37
CA ALA A 225 -9.06 -13.28 -4.45
C ALA A 225 -8.62 -14.10 -3.23
N HIS A 226 -8.94 -13.63 -2.02
CA HIS A 226 -8.58 -14.34 -0.79
C HIS A 226 -9.41 -15.61 -0.58
N ARG A 227 -10.68 -15.61 -1.05
CA ARG A 227 -11.46 -16.83 -1.14
C ARG A 227 -10.78 -17.85 -2.05
N GLY A 228 -10.39 -17.44 -3.26
CA GLY A 228 -9.75 -18.32 -4.24
C GLY A 228 -8.42 -18.91 -3.76
N VAL A 229 -7.55 -18.10 -3.14
CA VAL A 229 -6.29 -18.62 -2.58
C VAL A 229 -6.53 -19.55 -1.39
N THR A 230 -7.58 -19.29 -0.58
CA THR A 230 -7.97 -20.19 0.51
C THR A 230 -8.54 -21.50 -0.04
N GLU A 231 -9.35 -21.47 -1.10
CA GLU A 231 -9.85 -22.68 -1.77
C GLU A 231 -8.70 -23.56 -2.30
N VAL A 232 -7.60 -22.96 -2.81
CA VAL A 232 -6.39 -23.71 -3.17
C VAL A 232 -5.79 -24.43 -1.96
N LEU A 233 -5.67 -23.76 -0.81
CA LEU A 233 -5.22 -24.40 0.43
C LEU A 233 -6.14 -25.56 0.83
N LEU A 234 -7.45 -25.33 0.89
CA LEU A 234 -8.42 -26.30 1.38
C LEU A 234 -8.54 -27.53 0.47
N ASN A 235 -8.41 -27.37 -0.84
CA ASN A 235 -8.30 -28.46 -1.79
C ASN A 235 -7.05 -29.31 -1.52
N ALA A 236 -5.88 -28.67 -1.44
CA ALA A 236 -4.63 -29.37 -1.17
C ALA A 236 -4.63 -30.08 0.20
N VAL A 237 -5.24 -29.48 1.22
CA VAL A 237 -5.40 -30.11 2.54
C VAL A 237 -6.31 -31.32 2.47
N THR A 238 -7.41 -31.23 1.71
CA THR A 238 -8.33 -32.34 1.51
C THR A 238 -7.66 -33.51 0.79
N GLU A 239 -6.89 -33.22 -0.25
CA GLU A 239 -6.17 -34.21 -1.05
C GLU A 239 -5.03 -34.89 -0.27
N ARG A 240 -4.24 -34.12 0.48
CA ARG A 240 -3.04 -34.63 1.16
C ARG A 240 -3.32 -35.22 2.54
N PHE A 241 -4.30 -34.70 3.26
CA PHE A 241 -4.57 -35.06 4.67
C PHE A 241 -6.00 -35.57 4.92
N GLY A 242 -6.90 -35.49 3.93
CA GLY A 242 -8.31 -35.87 4.09
C GLY A 242 -9.16 -34.85 4.86
N GLY A 243 -8.61 -33.66 5.13
CA GLY A 243 -9.12 -32.64 6.04
C GLY A 243 -8.11 -32.31 7.14
N GLY A 244 -8.44 -31.36 8.02
CA GLY A 244 -7.57 -31.04 9.16
C GLY A 244 -7.74 -29.63 9.74
N ASP A 245 -6.81 -29.28 10.61
CA ASP A 245 -6.84 -28.03 11.37
C ASP A 245 -6.01 -26.96 10.67
N ILE A 246 -6.61 -25.80 10.48
CA ILE A 246 -6.00 -24.62 9.86
C ILE A 246 -5.96 -23.50 10.88
N ILE A 247 -4.87 -22.72 10.89
CA ILE A 247 -4.78 -21.49 11.67
C ILE A 247 -4.73 -20.27 10.74
N GLY A 248 -5.22 -19.13 11.23
CA GLY A 248 -5.16 -17.86 10.54
C GLY A 248 -4.12 -16.93 11.15
N VAL A 249 -3.31 -16.28 10.33
CA VAL A 249 -2.46 -15.17 10.78
C VAL A 249 -2.91 -13.91 10.05
N THR A 250 -3.65 -13.06 10.77
CA THR A 250 -4.38 -11.93 10.19
C THR A 250 -3.52 -10.67 10.08
N GLY A 251 -4.08 -9.63 9.47
CA GLY A 251 -3.45 -8.31 9.34
C GLY A 251 -3.63 -7.43 10.57
N VAL A 252 -3.69 -6.12 10.34
CA VAL A 252 -3.94 -5.11 11.38
C VAL A 252 -5.44 -5.07 11.69
N PRO A 253 -5.86 -5.32 12.95
CA PRO A 253 -7.27 -5.24 13.33
C PRO A 253 -7.88 -3.87 13.01
N GLY A 254 -9.06 -3.89 12.41
CA GLY A 254 -9.80 -2.68 12.02
C GLY A 254 -9.47 -2.15 10.63
N PHE A 255 -8.45 -2.66 9.95
CA PHE A 255 -8.18 -2.30 8.56
C PHE A 255 -9.18 -3.00 7.64
N SER A 256 -9.75 -2.28 6.67
CA SER A 256 -10.76 -2.83 5.76
C SER A 256 -10.21 -4.01 4.95
N THR A 257 -8.95 -3.94 4.53
CA THR A 257 -8.26 -5.01 3.80
C THR A 257 -8.22 -6.30 4.63
N ASP A 258 -7.92 -6.22 5.94
CA ASP A 258 -7.92 -7.39 6.81
C ASP A 258 -9.32 -8.00 6.97
N SER A 259 -10.33 -7.15 7.12
CA SER A 259 -11.72 -7.59 7.24
C SER A 259 -12.21 -8.31 5.99
N VAL A 260 -11.94 -7.75 4.80
CA VAL A 260 -12.38 -8.31 3.51
C VAL A 260 -11.67 -9.63 3.20
N ARG A 261 -10.36 -9.71 3.44
CA ARG A 261 -9.57 -10.95 3.29
C ARG A 261 -10.06 -12.05 4.21
N SER A 262 -10.33 -11.73 5.49
CA SER A 262 -10.87 -12.69 6.46
C SER A 262 -12.26 -13.20 6.06
N ARG A 263 -13.14 -12.33 5.54
CA ARG A 263 -14.44 -12.75 4.99
C ARG A 263 -14.30 -13.70 3.81
N GLY A 264 -13.36 -13.42 2.90
CA GLY A 264 -13.08 -14.29 1.75
C GLY A 264 -12.58 -15.67 2.19
N ARG A 265 -11.64 -15.70 3.14
CA ARG A 265 -11.16 -16.93 3.79
C ARG A 265 -12.32 -17.72 4.40
N ASP A 266 -13.12 -17.10 5.26
CA ASP A 266 -14.20 -17.78 5.99
C ASP A 266 -15.26 -18.34 5.03
N ALA A 267 -15.57 -17.63 3.95
CA ALA A 267 -16.48 -18.09 2.91
C ALA A 267 -15.98 -19.35 2.18
N ALA A 268 -14.67 -19.53 2.03
CA ALA A 268 -14.09 -20.70 1.38
C ALA A 268 -14.40 -22.01 2.13
N PHE A 269 -14.46 -21.99 3.46
CA PHE A 269 -14.66 -23.19 4.30
C PHE A 269 -16.03 -23.85 4.13
N ALA A 270 -17.03 -23.14 3.59
CA ALA A 270 -18.39 -23.66 3.43
C ALA A 270 -18.45 -24.98 2.63
N ASN A 271 -17.50 -25.19 1.71
CA ASN A 271 -17.44 -26.39 0.86
C ASN A 271 -16.50 -27.48 1.40
N PHE A 272 -15.87 -27.29 2.56
CA PHE A 272 -14.82 -28.18 3.10
C PHE A 272 -15.13 -28.60 4.55
N PRO A 273 -16.18 -29.39 4.79
CA PRO A 273 -16.67 -29.70 6.14
C PRO A 273 -15.70 -30.52 7.01
N LYS A 274 -14.66 -31.12 6.41
CA LYS A 274 -13.60 -31.87 7.13
C LYS A 274 -12.39 -31.01 7.52
N THR A 275 -12.38 -29.75 7.12
CA THR A 275 -11.30 -28.81 7.40
C THR A 275 -11.86 -27.65 8.22
N ARG A 276 -11.17 -27.24 9.28
CA ARG A 276 -11.65 -26.20 10.19
C ARG A 276 -10.57 -25.18 10.50
N LEU A 277 -10.96 -23.91 10.56
CA LEU A 277 -10.15 -22.86 11.16
C LEU A 277 -10.25 -23.01 12.69
N VAL A 278 -9.16 -23.41 13.36
CA VAL A 278 -9.18 -23.68 14.81
C VAL A 278 -8.85 -22.46 15.66
N ASP A 279 -8.10 -21.51 15.13
CA ASP A 279 -7.67 -20.30 15.84
C ASP A 279 -7.08 -19.28 14.87
N GLN A 280 -6.96 -18.03 15.32
CA GLN A 280 -6.27 -16.98 14.58
C GLN A 280 -5.65 -15.93 15.50
N LEU A 281 -4.54 -15.35 15.06
CA LEU A 281 -3.90 -14.21 15.72
C LEU A 281 -3.44 -13.15 14.71
N PRO A 282 -3.38 -11.87 15.12
CA PRO A 282 -2.88 -10.81 14.27
C PRO A 282 -1.35 -10.89 14.09
N GLY A 283 -0.92 -10.99 12.83
CA GLY A 283 0.46 -10.77 12.38
C GLY A 283 0.73 -9.35 11.86
N LEU A 284 -0.27 -8.46 11.89
CA LEU A 284 -0.12 -7.02 11.65
C LEU A 284 0.55 -6.65 10.32
N PHE A 285 0.35 -7.48 9.29
CA PHE A 285 0.97 -7.33 7.96
C PHE A 285 2.51 -7.27 7.96
N ASN A 286 3.17 -7.75 9.02
CA ASN A 286 4.63 -7.77 9.11
C ASN A 286 5.18 -9.13 9.58
N ARG A 287 6.45 -9.37 9.27
CA ARG A 287 7.11 -10.67 9.48
C ARG A 287 7.31 -10.97 10.96
N GLU A 288 7.70 -9.97 11.73
CA GLU A 288 8.09 -10.12 13.13
C GLU A 288 6.89 -10.50 14.01
N ASP A 289 5.75 -9.85 13.81
CA ASP A 289 4.54 -10.14 14.56
C ASP A 289 3.85 -11.40 14.05
N ALA A 290 3.91 -11.68 12.74
CA ALA A 290 3.46 -12.95 12.19
C ALA A 290 4.24 -14.15 12.74
N LEU A 291 5.56 -14.03 12.91
CA LEU A 291 6.40 -15.05 13.55
C LEU A 291 5.91 -15.35 14.97
N LYS A 292 5.75 -14.32 15.81
CA LYS A 292 5.29 -14.46 17.20
C LYS A 292 3.89 -15.07 17.27
N ALA A 293 2.97 -14.56 16.44
CA ALA A 293 1.59 -15.05 16.36
C ALA A 293 1.57 -16.54 15.99
N THR A 294 2.36 -16.94 15.00
CA THR A 294 2.44 -18.34 14.56
C THR A 294 3.05 -19.24 15.64
N GLN A 295 4.11 -18.79 16.33
CA GLN A 295 4.71 -19.55 17.44
C GLN A 295 3.70 -19.81 18.56
N ASP A 296 2.90 -18.81 18.92
CA ASP A 296 1.85 -18.95 19.91
C ASP A 296 0.74 -19.91 19.41
N LEU A 297 0.26 -19.74 18.17
CA LEU A 297 -0.73 -20.63 17.57
C LEU A 297 -0.24 -22.10 17.52
N LEU A 298 1.01 -22.35 17.12
CA LEU A 298 1.63 -23.68 17.13
C LEU A 298 1.86 -24.22 18.55
N SER A 299 1.93 -23.35 19.56
CA SER A 299 1.98 -23.78 20.96
C SER A 299 0.62 -24.35 21.40
N ARG A 300 -0.48 -23.73 20.94
CA ARG A 300 -1.87 -24.09 21.25
C ARG A 300 -2.40 -25.24 20.41
N HIS A 301 -1.98 -25.35 19.15
CA HIS A 301 -2.53 -26.28 18.15
C HIS A 301 -1.43 -27.09 17.48
N LYS A 302 -1.19 -28.31 17.97
CA LYS A 302 -0.05 -29.16 17.53
C LYS A 302 -0.26 -29.89 16.21
N ASN A 303 -1.50 -30.02 15.75
CA ASN A 303 -1.88 -30.83 14.58
C ASN A 303 -2.37 -29.98 13.40
N VAL A 304 -1.90 -28.74 13.31
CA VAL A 304 -2.25 -27.88 12.17
C VAL A 304 -1.59 -28.41 10.90
N VAL A 305 -2.34 -28.41 9.81
CA VAL A 305 -1.89 -28.87 8.48
C VAL A 305 -1.88 -27.74 7.45
N GLY A 306 -2.36 -26.56 7.84
CA GLY A 306 -2.26 -25.39 6.99
C GLY A 306 -2.41 -24.06 7.73
N VAL A 307 -1.96 -23.01 7.05
CA VAL A 307 -2.03 -21.62 7.52
C VAL A 307 -2.52 -20.72 6.41
N VAL A 308 -3.53 -19.90 6.71
CA VAL A 308 -3.90 -18.76 5.87
C VAL A 308 -3.22 -17.52 6.45
N ALA A 309 -2.20 -17.04 5.76
CA ALA A 309 -1.53 -15.79 6.08
C ALA A 309 -2.19 -14.64 5.30
N GLN A 310 -2.43 -13.52 5.98
CA GLN A 310 -3.16 -12.41 5.37
C GLN A 310 -2.42 -11.77 4.19
N ASN A 311 -1.09 -11.89 4.12
CA ASN A 311 -0.28 -11.45 2.99
C ASN A 311 1.07 -12.19 2.94
N ASP A 312 1.90 -11.88 1.94
CA ASP A 312 3.18 -12.56 1.70
C ASP A 312 4.21 -12.25 2.81
N ASP A 313 4.27 -11.03 3.35
CA ASP A 313 5.12 -10.71 4.50
C ASP A 313 4.70 -11.50 5.75
N VAL A 314 3.40 -11.64 6.00
CA VAL A 314 2.88 -12.53 7.06
C VAL A 314 3.23 -13.99 6.77
N ALA A 315 3.12 -14.43 5.51
CA ALA A 315 3.47 -15.79 5.11
C ALA A 315 4.96 -16.08 5.35
N GLN A 316 5.86 -15.12 5.11
CA GLN A 316 7.28 -15.28 5.43
C GLN A 316 7.53 -15.43 6.94
N GLY A 317 6.81 -14.66 7.77
CA GLY A 317 6.86 -14.83 9.24
C GLY A 317 6.35 -16.21 9.69
N VAL A 318 5.26 -16.69 9.08
CA VAL A 318 4.71 -18.04 9.28
C VAL A 318 5.74 -19.11 8.91
N ILE A 319 6.32 -19.04 7.72
CA ILE A 319 7.33 -19.98 7.21
C ILE A 319 8.52 -20.06 8.15
N ALA A 320 8.99 -18.92 8.67
CA ALA A 320 10.07 -18.88 9.65
C ALA A 320 9.68 -19.57 10.97
N ALA A 321 8.46 -19.37 11.46
CA ALA A 321 7.97 -20.03 12.68
C ALA A 321 7.85 -21.56 12.50
N LEU A 322 7.33 -22.01 11.36
CA LEU A 322 7.21 -23.43 11.03
C LEU A 322 8.59 -24.11 11.03
N ARG A 323 9.57 -23.52 10.34
CA ARG A 323 10.95 -24.00 10.33
C ARG A 323 11.56 -24.04 11.73
N GLY A 324 11.34 -23.00 12.54
CA GLY A 324 11.79 -22.94 13.92
C GLY A 324 11.17 -24.03 14.81
N ALA A 325 9.96 -24.49 14.48
CA ALA A 325 9.29 -25.61 15.13
C ALA A 325 9.66 -26.99 14.55
N GLY A 326 10.56 -27.05 13.55
CA GLY A 326 10.95 -28.28 12.88
C GLY A 326 9.92 -28.81 11.87
N LEU A 327 8.95 -27.99 11.47
CA LEU A 327 7.93 -28.32 10.47
C LEU A 327 8.38 -27.83 9.10
N ARG A 328 8.17 -28.65 8.07
CA ARG A 328 8.48 -28.32 6.67
C ARG A 328 7.26 -27.65 6.02
N PRO A 329 7.40 -26.39 5.56
CA PRO A 329 6.38 -25.78 4.71
C PRO A 329 6.15 -26.61 3.43
N ASP A 330 4.92 -26.63 2.90
CA ASP A 330 4.47 -27.41 1.73
C ASP A 330 4.51 -28.95 1.89
N GLU A 331 5.03 -29.47 3.00
CA GLU A 331 4.99 -30.91 3.32
C GLU A 331 4.16 -31.18 4.57
N ASP A 332 4.58 -30.64 5.72
CA ASP A 332 3.91 -30.87 7.00
C ASP A 332 2.79 -29.85 7.23
N VAL A 333 3.01 -28.60 6.78
CA VAL A 333 2.03 -27.50 6.89
C VAL A 333 2.02 -26.68 5.61
N LEU A 334 0.84 -26.55 4.99
CA LEU A 334 0.66 -25.77 3.76
C LEU A 334 0.40 -24.29 4.10
N VAL A 335 1.01 -23.35 3.37
CA VAL A 335 0.88 -21.91 3.65
C VAL A 335 0.39 -21.19 2.40
N VAL A 336 -0.63 -20.32 2.54
CA VAL A 336 -1.04 -19.38 1.48
C VAL A 336 -0.97 -17.95 1.95
N GLY A 337 -0.82 -17.02 1.00
CA GLY A 337 -0.69 -15.58 1.25
C GLY A 337 -1.45 -14.71 0.25
N ALA A 338 -1.06 -13.43 0.18
CA ALA A 338 -1.55 -12.44 -0.77
C ALA A 338 -0.50 -11.35 -0.99
N ASP A 339 -0.63 -10.62 -2.09
CA ASP A 339 0.14 -9.44 -2.52
C ASP A 339 0.96 -9.73 -3.80
N GLY A 340 1.59 -10.89 -3.90
CA GLY A 340 2.49 -11.22 -5.00
C GLY A 340 3.83 -10.48 -4.88
N THR A 341 4.44 -10.46 -3.69
CA THR A 341 5.76 -9.85 -3.53
C THR A 341 6.86 -10.70 -4.18
N THR A 342 8.09 -10.16 -4.29
CA THR A 342 9.21 -10.95 -4.81
C THR A 342 9.48 -12.15 -3.91
N GLU A 343 9.49 -11.96 -2.59
CA GLU A 343 9.70 -13.06 -1.65
C GLU A 343 8.55 -14.07 -1.69
N GLY A 344 7.29 -13.62 -1.79
CA GLY A 344 6.14 -14.52 -1.94
C GLY A 344 6.23 -15.39 -3.21
N ALA A 345 6.58 -14.78 -4.35
CA ALA A 345 6.79 -15.50 -5.60
C ALA A 345 7.95 -16.50 -5.50
N ARG A 346 9.09 -16.11 -4.92
CA ARG A 346 10.22 -17.03 -4.73
C ARG A 346 9.89 -18.16 -3.76
N ALA A 347 9.14 -17.90 -2.69
CA ALA A 347 8.68 -18.91 -1.75
C ALA A 347 7.77 -19.94 -2.45
N ILE A 348 6.89 -19.51 -3.35
CA ILE A 348 6.09 -20.42 -4.18
C ILE A 348 6.97 -21.26 -5.10
N LYS A 349 7.91 -20.64 -5.81
CA LYS A 349 8.85 -21.37 -6.69
C LYS A 349 9.66 -22.42 -5.93
N GLN A 350 10.05 -22.12 -4.70
CA GLN A 350 10.83 -23.00 -3.83
C GLN A 350 9.99 -24.06 -3.10
N GLY A 351 8.66 -24.09 -3.25
CA GLY A 351 7.79 -25.02 -2.53
C GLY A 351 7.74 -24.73 -1.03
N GLN A 352 7.70 -23.46 -0.64
CA GLN A 352 7.59 -23.03 0.76
C GLN A 352 6.25 -22.35 1.06
N GLN A 353 5.59 -21.86 0.01
CA GLN A 353 4.27 -21.27 0.02
C GLN A 353 3.49 -21.92 -1.13
N LEU A 354 2.27 -22.36 -0.86
CA LEU A 354 1.44 -23.07 -1.84
C LEU A 354 0.88 -22.11 -2.90
N ALA A 355 0.41 -20.94 -2.46
CA ALA A 355 -0.21 -19.95 -3.33
C ALA A 355 -0.22 -18.55 -2.73
N THR A 356 -0.42 -17.55 -3.59
CA THR A 356 -0.70 -16.17 -3.20
C THR A 356 -1.72 -15.54 -4.16
N SER A 357 -2.58 -14.64 -3.68
CA SER A 357 -3.32 -13.76 -4.58
C SER A 357 -2.43 -12.60 -5.02
N ALA A 358 -1.96 -12.63 -6.26
CA ALA A 358 -0.96 -11.72 -6.80
C ALA A 358 -1.57 -10.39 -7.24
N ASN A 359 -1.59 -9.42 -6.31
CA ASN A 359 -2.02 -8.05 -6.55
C ASN A 359 -0.98 -7.24 -7.35
N CYS A 360 0.29 -7.66 -7.33
CA CYS A 360 1.42 -7.06 -8.05
C CYS A 360 1.61 -5.56 -7.74
N PRO A 361 2.49 -5.18 -6.80
CA PRO A 361 2.70 -3.78 -6.43
C PRO A 361 3.00 -2.86 -7.62
N ALA A 362 3.72 -3.37 -8.62
CA ALA A 362 4.09 -2.61 -9.82
C ALA A 362 2.90 -2.30 -10.74
N PHE A 363 1.83 -3.10 -10.69
CA PHE A 363 0.62 -2.84 -11.46
C PHE A 363 -0.10 -1.61 -10.93
N GLN A 364 -0.36 -1.61 -9.62
CA GLN A 364 -0.98 -0.49 -8.92
C GLN A 364 -0.20 0.79 -9.18
N ALA A 365 1.12 0.75 -9.05
CA ALA A 365 1.99 1.89 -9.31
C ALA A 365 1.79 2.47 -10.72
N GLY A 366 1.83 1.62 -11.75
CA GLY A 366 1.61 2.03 -13.14
C GLY A 366 0.23 2.62 -13.38
N PHE A 367 -0.80 1.90 -12.96
CA PHE A 367 -2.20 2.25 -13.21
C PHE A 367 -2.58 3.58 -12.54
N PHE A 368 -2.19 3.77 -11.29
CA PHE A 368 -2.50 5.02 -10.55
C PHE A 368 -1.69 6.20 -11.07
N THR A 369 -0.43 6.00 -11.44
CA THR A 369 0.41 7.07 -12.00
C THR A 369 -0.10 7.49 -13.38
N ALA A 370 -0.43 6.54 -14.25
CA ALA A 370 -1.03 6.81 -15.55
C ALA A 370 -2.37 7.55 -15.42
N ARG A 371 -3.23 7.14 -14.48
CA ARG A 371 -4.47 7.87 -14.16
C ARG A 371 -4.21 9.32 -13.79
N LEU A 372 -3.25 9.58 -12.90
CA LEU A 372 -2.94 10.95 -12.45
C LEU A 372 -2.31 11.78 -13.57
N PHE A 373 -1.47 11.17 -14.42
CA PHE A 373 -0.98 11.81 -15.64
C PHE A 373 -2.12 12.20 -16.59
N ASP A 374 -3.09 11.30 -16.82
CA ASP A 374 -4.22 11.55 -17.71
C ASP A 374 -5.04 12.76 -17.26
N VAL A 375 -5.41 12.83 -15.97
CA VAL A 375 -6.22 13.94 -15.43
C VAL A 375 -5.44 15.26 -15.38
N LEU A 376 -4.13 15.22 -15.12
CA LEU A 376 -3.26 16.40 -15.22
C LEU A 376 -3.19 16.97 -16.65
N ASN A 377 -3.44 16.13 -17.66
CA ASN A 377 -3.45 16.51 -19.07
C ASN A 377 -4.88 16.64 -19.63
N GLY A 378 -5.87 16.85 -18.76
CA GLY A 378 -7.22 17.24 -19.14
C GLY A 378 -8.19 16.09 -19.44
N TRP A 379 -7.76 14.83 -19.32
CA TRP A 379 -8.70 13.70 -19.39
C TRP A 379 -9.61 13.71 -18.15
N GLN A 380 -10.88 13.40 -18.35
CA GLN A 380 -11.88 13.36 -17.27
C GLN A 380 -12.43 11.95 -17.13
N PRO A 381 -12.34 11.32 -15.95
CA PRO A 381 -12.93 10.01 -15.75
C PRO A 381 -14.45 10.07 -15.82
N ARG A 382 -15.05 9.11 -16.51
CA ARG A 382 -16.50 8.86 -16.40
C ARG A 382 -16.84 8.44 -14.98
N ALA A 383 -18.11 8.53 -14.60
CA ALA A 383 -18.56 8.16 -13.25
C ALA A 383 -18.18 6.71 -12.92
N ALA A 384 -18.38 5.77 -13.84
CA ALA A 384 -17.99 4.37 -13.68
C ALA A 384 -16.46 4.13 -13.63
N GLU A 385 -15.64 5.13 -13.95
CA GLU A 385 -14.17 5.06 -13.90
C GLU A 385 -13.57 5.69 -12.63
N ARG A 386 -14.40 6.28 -11.77
CA ARG A 386 -13.95 6.91 -10.51
C ARG A 386 -13.77 5.90 -9.38
N MET A 387 -14.43 4.75 -9.47
CA MET A 387 -14.28 3.64 -8.54
C MET A 387 -14.07 2.35 -9.32
N LEU A 388 -12.91 1.71 -9.17
CA LEU A 388 -12.52 0.56 -10.00
C LEU A 388 -12.01 -0.61 -9.15
N ASN A 389 -12.31 -1.83 -9.59
CA ASN A 389 -11.64 -3.04 -9.13
C ASN A 389 -10.65 -3.55 -10.17
N TRP A 390 -9.61 -4.23 -9.71
CA TRP A 390 -8.78 -5.08 -10.56
C TRP A 390 -8.77 -6.52 -10.08
N HIS A 391 -8.67 -7.43 -11.05
CA HIS A 391 -8.56 -8.84 -10.77
C HIS A 391 -7.17 -9.20 -10.21
N SER A 392 -7.15 -9.89 -9.07
CA SER A 392 -5.94 -10.47 -8.49
C SER A 392 -5.81 -11.92 -8.96
N VAL A 393 -4.69 -12.25 -9.62
CA VAL A 393 -4.47 -13.59 -10.14
C VAL A 393 -4.00 -14.51 -9.01
N THR A 394 -4.62 -15.67 -8.85
CA THR A 394 -4.08 -16.71 -7.95
C THR A 394 -2.79 -17.26 -8.55
N MET A 395 -1.67 -16.96 -7.90
CA MET A 395 -0.35 -17.44 -8.27
C MET A 395 -0.04 -18.71 -7.50
N THR A 396 0.37 -19.75 -8.23
CA THR A 396 0.77 -21.06 -7.72
C THR A 396 2.05 -21.50 -8.42
N LYS A 397 2.57 -22.68 -8.11
CA LYS A 397 3.73 -23.26 -8.79
C LYS A 397 3.54 -23.40 -10.31
N ASP A 398 2.31 -23.50 -10.79
CA ASP A 398 2.00 -23.70 -12.21
C ASP A 398 2.22 -22.45 -13.06
N ASN A 399 2.14 -21.25 -12.46
CA ASN A 399 2.23 -19.98 -13.19
C ASN A 399 3.26 -18.99 -12.63
N VAL A 400 3.93 -19.31 -11.51
CA VAL A 400 4.90 -18.42 -10.85
C VAL A 400 6.10 -18.07 -11.73
N ASP A 401 6.51 -18.95 -12.65
CA ASP A 401 7.67 -18.68 -13.52
C ASP A 401 7.43 -17.49 -14.45
N VAL A 402 6.22 -17.39 -15.00
CA VAL A 402 5.81 -16.24 -15.82
C VAL A 402 5.85 -14.95 -15.00
N TYR A 403 5.45 -15.03 -13.74
CA TYR A 403 5.50 -13.89 -12.83
C TYR A 403 6.95 -13.48 -12.54
N LEU A 404 7.79 -14.45 -12.15
CA LEU A 404 9.20 -14.19 -11.84
C LEU A 404 9.92 -13.57 -13.04
N GLU A 405 9.80 -14.16 -14.23
CA GLU A 405 10.45 -13.64 -15.44
C GLU A 405 10.03 -12.22 -15.83
N ARG A 406 8.80 -11.81 -15.50
CA ARG A 406 8.29 -10.49 -15.85
C ARG A 406 8.54 -9.45 -14.77
N TYR A 407 8.38 -9.82 -13.51
CA TYR A 407 8.27 -8.88 -12.39
C TYR A 407 9.49 -8.86 -11.47
N VAL A 408 10.28 -9.94 -11.46
CA VAL A 408 11.35 -10.15 -10.48
C VAL A 408 12.70 -10.32 -11.15
N ASP A 409 12.80 -11.28 -12.06
CA ASP A 409 14.02 -11.70 -12.75
C ASP A 409 14.08 -11.09 -14.16
N ASN A 410 13.70 -9.82 -14.28
CA ASN A 410 13.46 -9.14 -15.56
C ASN A 410 14.59 -8.22 -16.03
N GLY A 411 15.71 -8.16 -15.29
CA GLY A 411 16.89 -7.36 -15.65
C GLY A 411 16.64 -5.85 -15.64
N ASP A 412 15.90 -5.35 -14.65
CA ASP A 412 15.55 -3.93 -14.47
C ASP A 412 14.69 -3.32 -15.59
N VAL A 413 14.08 -4.17 -16.42
CA VAL A 413 13.09 -3.72 -17.41
C VAL A 413 11.78 -3.44 -16.67
N PRO A 414 11.08 -2.31 -16.93
CA PRO A 414 9.78 -2.07 -16.33
C PRO A 414 8.81 -3.23 -16.63
N PRO A 415 8.15 -3.79 -15.61
CA PRO A 415 7.32 -4.98 -15.79
C PRO A 415 6.02 -4.70 -16.54
N PHE A 416 5.63 -3.43 -16.69
CA PHE A 416 4.49 -3.00 -17.46
C PHE A 416 4.90 -1.89 -18.42
N ASP A 417 4.18 -1.78 -19.54
CA ASP A 417 4.27 -0.60 -20.42
C ASP A 417 3.45 0.55 -19.81
N TYR A 418 4.01 1.27 -18.84
CA TYR A 418 3.27 2.31 -18.11
C TYR A 418 2.71 3.40 -19.04
N LYS A 419 3.43 3.76 -20.11
CA LYS A 419 2.94 4.73 -21.11
C LYS A 419 1.65 4.24 -21.75
N ARG A 420 1.60 2.97 -22.16
CA ARG A 420 0.41 2.38 -22.76
C ARG A 420 -0.78 2.29 -21.80
N MET A 421 -0.59 2.37 -20.49
CA MET A 421 -1.71 2.47 -19.54
C MET A 421 -2.44 3.83 -19.58
N SER A 422 -1.81 4.86 -20.14
CA SER A 422 -2.38 6.21 -20.21
C SER A 422 -3.29 6.39 -21.42
N LYS A 423 -4.52 6.86 -21.17
CA LYS A 423 -5.48 7.20 -22.24
C LYS A 423 -5.10 8.49 -22.97
N VAL A 424 -4.30 9.37 -22.35
CA VAL A 424 -3.79 10.58 -23.01
C VAL A 424 -2.59 10.28 -23.90
N ALA A 425 -1.64 9.47 -23.42
CA ALA A 425 -0.46 9.10 -24.20
C ALA A 425 -0.80 8.12 -25.33
N HIS A 426 -1.79 7.24 -25.12
CA HIS A 426 -2.22 6.21 -26.08
C HIS A 426 -3.74 6.24 -26.32
N PRO A 427 -4.31 7.30 -26.91
CA PRO A 427 -5.76 7.48 -27.00
C PRO A 427 -6.48 6.41 -27.84
N GLN A 428 -5.78 5.73 -28.74
CA GLN A 428 -6.36 4.71 -29.63
C GLN A 428 -6.05 3.29 -29.19
N ASP A 429 -4.90 3.07 -28.52
CA ASP A 429 -4.35 1.74 -28.26
C ASP A 429 -3.87 1.55 -26.82
N TRP A 430 -4.37 2.38 -25.90
CA TRP A 430 -4.13 2.21 -24.47
C TRP A 430 -4.52 0.80 -24.02
N ASP A 431 -3.84 0.33 -22.99
CA ASP A 431 -3.97 -1.02 -22.46
C ASP A 431 -3.86 -0.94 -20.93
N PRO A 432 -4.92 -1.32 -20.17
CA PRO A 432 -4.85 -1.31 -18.72
C PRO A 432 -3.87 -2.34 -18.17
N GLN A 433 -3.46 -3.34 -18.97
CA GLN A 433 -2.57 -4.45 -18.62
C GLN A 433 -3.03 -5.27 -17.41
N GLY A 434 -4.32 -5.21 -17.10
CA GLY A 434 -5.01 -5.96 -16.07
C GLY A 434 -6.50 -5.95 -16.35
N LYS A 435 -7.22 -6.94 -15.81
CA LYS A 435 -8.68 -6.96 -15.90
C LYS A 435 -9.23 -5.95 -14.89
N ILE A 436 -9.84 -4.88 -15.40
CA ILE A 436 -10.41 -3.78 -14.61
C ILE A 436 -11.92 -3.74 -14.80
N THR A 437 -12.66 -3.48 -13.73
CA THR A 437 -14.13 -3.32 -13.74
C THR A 437 -14.55 -2.16 -12.84
N PRO A 438 -15.71 -1.52 -13.07
CA PRO A 438 -16.31 -0.60 -12.10
C PRO A 438 -16.55 -1.31 -10.75
N LEU A 439 -16.21 -0.63 -9.66
CA LEU A 439 -16.37 -1.15 -8.30
C LEU A 439 -17.79 -0.96 -7.77
N ASP A 440 -18.39 -2.04 -7.27
CA ASP A 440 -19.72 -2.00 -6.63
C ASP A 440 -19.64 -1.67 -5.14
N ILE A 441 -20.14 -0.47 -4.81
CA ILE A 441 -20.20 0.09 -3.45
C ILE A 441 -20.82 -0.89 -2.45
N ASP A 442 -21.86 -1.62 -2.86
CA ASP A 442 -22.56 -2.54 -1.95
C ASP A 442 -21.77 -3.82 -1.71
N VAL A 443 -20.92 -4.25 -2.66
CA VAL A 443 -20.04 -5.40 -2.50
C VAL A 443 -18.84 -5.04 -1.64
N GLU A 444 -18.22 -3.90 -1.94
CA GLU A 444 -17.04 -3.38 -1.24
C GLU A 444 -17.31 -3.21 0.26
N TRP A 445 -18.44 -2.57 0.61
CA TRP A 445 -18.82 -2.32 2.00
C TRP A 445 -19.91 -3.26 2.52
N ALA A 446 -20.08 -4.43 1.91
CA ALA A 446 -21.03 -5.44 2.36
C ALA A 446 -20.83 -5.77 3.84
N GLY A 447 -21.93 -5.73 4.61
CA GLY A 447 -21.94 -6.00 6.04
C GLY A 447 -21.61 -4.81 6.94
N LEU A 448 -21.19 -3.67 6.38
CA LEU A 448 -21.00 -2.43 7.14
C LEU A 448 -22.29 -1.61 7.16
N PRO A 449 -22.67 -1.00 8.31
CA PRO A 449 -23.86 -0.16 8.37
C PRO A 449 -23.65 1.11 7.54
N LYS A 450 -24.66 1.46 6.74
CA LYS A 450 -24.71 2.77 6.06
C LYS A 450 -24.89 3.87 7.12
N PRO A 451 -24.18 5.01 7.04
CA PRO A 451 -24.40 6.13 7.92
C PRO A 451 -25.85 6.62 7.86
N ALA A 452 -26.37 7.14 8.96
CA ALA A 452 -27.72 7.69 9.00
C ALA A 452 -27.88 8.80 7.95
N GLY A 453 -28.91 8.69 7.11
CA GLY A 453 -29.20 9.65 6.04
C GLY A 453 -28.28 9.54 4.81
N TRP A 454 -27.39 8.55 4.74
CA TRP A 454 -26.59 8.33 3.54
C TRP A 454 -27.47 7.87 2.38
N THR A 455 -27.27 8.47 1.21
CA THR A 455 -27.92 8.11 -0.05
C THR A 455 -26.89 7.88 -1.13
N TYR A 456 -27.22 7.04 -2.11
CA TYR A 456 -26.32 6.81 -3.24
C TYR A 456 -26.09 8.11 -4.03
N PRO A 457 -24.84 8.39 -4.45
CA PRO A 457 -24.57 9.51 -5.33
C PRO A 457 -25.36 9.39 -6.63
N GLN A 458 -26.01 10.47 -7.06
CA GLN A 458 -26.84 10.44 -8.27
C GLN A 458 -26.04 10.03 -9.52
N ALA A 459 -24.82 10.56 -9.68
CA ALA A 459 -23.94 10.20 -10.80
C ALA A 459 -23.59 8.70 -10.81
N TYR A 460 -23.48 8.07 -9.64
CA TYR A 460 -23.26 6.62 -9.54
C TYR A 460 -24.50 5.84 -10.00
N LEU A 461 -25.69 6.25 -9.56
CA LEU A 461 -26.96 5.65 -9.99
C LEU A 461 -27.18 5.83 -11.49
N ASP A 462 -26.94 7.03 -12.02
CA ASP A 462 -27.08 7.34 -13.44
C ASP A 462 -26.16 6.46 -14.28
N ALA A 463 -24.89 6.31 -13.87
CA ALA A 463 -23.93 5.45 -14.56
C ALA A 463 -24.35 3.97 -14.58
N LYS A 464 -24.97 3.46 -13.49
CA LYS A 464 -25.54 2.11 -13.47
C LYS A 464 -26.77 2.01 -14.37
N ASN A 465 -27.67 2.99 -14.32
CA ASN A 465 -28.97 2.93 -15.00
C ASN A 465 -28.89 3.21 -16.51
N ASN A 466 -27.93 4.01 -16.96
CA ASN A 466 -27.77 4.39 -18.37
C ASN A 466 -26.84 3.46 -19.17
N GLY A 467 -26.39 2.36 -18.57
CA GLY A 467 -25.48 1.38 -19.17
C GLY A 467 -24.01 1.82 -19.27
N GLU A 468 -23.60 2.92 -18.64
CA GLU A 468 -22.19 3.35 -18.65
C GLU A 468 -21.29 2.29 -18.03
N TRP A 469 -21.72 1.65 -16.96
CA TRP A 469 -20.99 0.53 -16.33
C TRP A 469 -20.64 -0.59 -17.30
N GLN A 470 -21.60 -1.02 -18.11
CA GLN A 470 -21.40 -2.05 -19.11
C GLN A 470 -20.43 -1.56 -20.19
N ARG A 471 -20.64 -0.34 -20.71
CA ARG A 471 -19.73 0.26 -21.73
C ARG A 471 -18.29 0.37 -21.22
N VAL A 472 -18.08 0.82 -19.99
CA VAL A 472 -16.74 0.91 -19.38
C VAL A 472 -16.13 -0.48 -19.23
N THR A 473 -16.90 -1.45 -18.74
CA THR A 473 -16.41 -2.83 -18.58
C THR A 473 -15.99 -3.42 -19.92
N GLU A 474 -16.83 -3.31 -20.95
CA GLU A 474 -16.56 -3.80 -22.30
C GLU A 474 -15.37 -3.09 -22.95
N GLU A 475 -15.24 -1.77 -22.77
CA GLU A 475 -14.11 -0.99 -23.27
C GLU A 475 -12.79 -1.43 -22.63
N TYR A 476 -12.72 -1.51 -21.29
CA TYR A 476 -11.49 -1.96 -20.62
C TYR A 476 -11.13 -3.40 -21.01
N GLN A 477 -12.13 -4.28 -21.14
CA GLN A 477 -11.90 -5.64 -21.64
C GLN A 477 -11.39 -5.64 -23.09
N ALA A 478 -11.95 -4.80 -23.96
CA ALA A 478 -11.53 -4.70 -25.35
C ALA A 478 -10.09 -4.15 -25.46
N HIS A 479 -9.67 -3.27 -24.56
CA HIS A 479 -8.33 -2.67 -24.53
C HIS A 479 -7.27 -3.53 -23.83
N TYR A 480 -7.65 -4.49 -22.99
CA TYR A 480 -6.71 -5.39 -22.33
C TYR A 480 -6.12 -6.41 -23.31
N LYS A 481 -4.93 -6.12 -23.85
CA LYS A 481 -4.23 -6.95 -24.87
C LYS A 481 -2.95 -7.59 -24.35
N ILE A 482 -2.20 -6.88 -23.51
CA ILE A 482 -0.98 -7.36 -22.87
C ILE A 482 -1.39 -8.10 -21.60
N PRO A 483 -1.33 -9.44 -21.56
CA PRO A 483 -1.83 -10.21 -20.43
C PRO A 483 -1.04 -9.88 -19.15
N PHE A 484 -1.71 -9.78 -18.01
CA PHE A 484 -1.13 -9.50 -16.69
C PHE A 484 -0.08 -10.56 -16.32
N PHE A 485 -0.39 -11.85 -16.47
CA PHE A 485 0.59 -12.93 -16.42
C PHE A 485 0.96 -13.34 -17.84
N GLY A 486 2.07 -12.79 -18.32
CA GLY A 486 2.66 -13.08 -19.63
C GLY A 486 4.05 -12.45 -19.69
N PRO A 487 4.78 -12.57 -20.81
CA PRO A 487 6.10 -11.94 -20.94
C PRO A 487 6.01 -10.41 -20.81
N SER A 488 7.07 -9.76 -20.31
CA SER A 488 7.13 -8.29 -20.28
C SER A 488 6.95 -7.73 -21.69
N PRO A 489 6.06 -6.74 -21.90
CA PRO A 489 5.85 -6.11 -23.21
C PRO A 489 7.06 -5.32 -23.71
N LEU A 490 8.05 -5.10 -22.83
CA LEU A 490 9.27 -4.33 -23.08
C LEU A 490 10.52 -5.22 -23.21
N LYS A 491 10.41 -6.53 -23.02
CA LYS A 491 11.55 -7.45 -23.15
C LYS A 491 12.14 -7.37 -24.58
N GLY A 492 13.42 -7.04 -24.68
CA GLY A 492 14.13 -6.85 -25.95
C GLY A 492 13.85 -5.54 -26.70
N LYS A 493 13.15 -4.59 -26.06
CA LYS A 493 12.87 -3.25 -26.63
C LYS A 493 13.58 -2.11 -25.90
N VAL A 494 14.21 -2.39 -24.76
CA VAL A 494 14.92 -1.44 -23.91
C VAL A 494 16.42 -1.69 -24.00
#